data_AF-A0AA51QRW3-F1
#
_entry.id   AF-A0AA51QRW3-F1
#
_cell.length_a   1.000
_cell.length_b   1.000
_cell.length_c   1.000
_cell.angle_alpha   90.00
_cell.angle_beta   90.00
_cell.angle_gamma   90.00
#
_symmetry.space_group_name_H-M   'P 1'
#
loop_
_entity.id
_entity.type
_entity.pdbx_description
1 polymer ?
#
loop_
_entity_poly.entity_id
_entity_poly.type
_entity_poly.pdbx_seq_one_letter_code
_entity_poly.pdbx_strand_id
1 'polypeptide(L)'
;MISNTFQFIPKFGKKTETALWKKEIFTWEDLRQSLPELYRDEKKQQQIRDHLCKAGEALAHYDGEFFARYLPPAEHWRLYRKFREKTVFLDIETTGLSPYYDTITVIGTHDGSGTKIFMRDVNLDDICKYLAQFPVIVTFNGKLFDLPFMRKFFPEIALPPVHIDLRFLLRSIGYSGPLKKIEQDLGIVRDTQIQGIDGRYAVVLWNRFVRGDDTALRALILYNITDTINLRSLMDLCYVKKIEQEILPHLDRENTRMALPGPEEWGSPGLFFLDPGSKGRKNEISVIRSGRELQVFQNDEPLLSVSPGKISRPGITVFRLLDRITSQYAPIPGRGVVSVGIDLTGSGERASGICTLKGDNAFLDLLHTDNEIIDTVRHANPDVIAIDASLGLPKGRCCTEESCDCRKYGIMRECERELKRRGVNVYPTLIPSLQQLTKRGIRLAKILRALGFTVIESYPGATQDILVFPRKRVHLTELSIDLITLGITPHTIRKTVTHDEIDALTNAVTGLFYLAGLYEAIGDPEEGLLILPRPE
;
A
#
# COMPACT_ATOMS: atom_id res chain seq x y z
N MET A 1 25.04 22.68 -3.96
CA MET A 1 23.78 22.59 -3.18
C MET A 1 23.97 22.06 -1.77
N ILE A 2 24.47 20.85 -1.56
CA ILE A 2 24.84 20.39 -0.21
C ILE A 2 25.92 21.28 0.44
N SER A 3 26.86 21.79 -0.38
CA SER A 3 27.86 22.79 0.01
C SER A 3 27.27 24.15 0.43
N ASN A 4 25.98 24.38 0.18
CA ASN A 4 25.30 25.65 0.44
C ASN A 4 24.36 25.59 1.65
N THR A 5 24.32 24.47 2.35
CA THR A 5 23.63 24.38 3.64
C THR A 5 24.61 24.24 4.79
N PHE A 6 24.23 24.79 5.94
CA PHE A 6 24.98 24.69 7.18
C PHE A 6 24.20 23.92 8.26
N GLN A 7 23.00 23.43 7.93
CA GLN A 7 22.07 22.82 8.88
C GLN A 7 22.54 21.46 9.41
N PHE A 8 23.62 20.87 8.85
CA PHE A 8 24.28 19.70 9.44
C PHE A 8 25.20 20.04 10.62
N ILE A 9 25.50 21.32 10.85
CA ILE A 9 26.28 21.74 12.01
C ILE A 9 25.34 21.78 13.23
N PRO A 10 25.70 21.16 14.36
CA PRO A 10 24.84 21.20 15.55
C PRO A 10 24.46 22.63 15.94
N LYS A 11 23.17 22.82 16.24
CA LYS A 11 22.53 24.12 16.58
C LYS A 11 22.37 25.10 15.40
N PHE A 12 22.77 24.74 14.18
CA PHE A 12 22.49 25.55 13.00
C PHE A 12 21.16 25.06 12.41
N GLY A 13 20.19 25.95 12.33
CA GLY A 13 18.91 25.70 11.66
C GLY A 13 18.67 26.75 10.58
N LYS A 14 17.50 26.66 9.93
CA LYS A 14 17.10 27.58 8.84
C LYS A 14 17.34 29.07 9.15
N LYS A 15 17.03 29.52 10.37
CA LYS A 15 17.28 30.92 10.79
C LYS A 15 18.77 31.30 10.76
N THR A 16 19.64 30.43 11.27
CA THR A 16 21.09 30.64 11.27
C THR A 16 21.63 30.64 9.84
N GLU A 17 21.19 29.69 9.03
CA GLU A 17 21.57 29.58 7.62
C GLU A 17 21.19 30.84 6.82
N THR A 18 19.94 31.31 6.92
CA THR A 18 19.52 32.56 6.28
C THR A 18 20.31 33.77 6.79
N ALA A 19 20.68 33.81 8.07
CA ALA A 19 21.51 34.88 8.62
C ALA A 19 22.94 34.86 8.08
N LEU A 20 23.50 33.68 7.78
CA LEU A 20 24.80 33.53 7.13
C LEU A 20 24.74 33.97 5.66
N TRP A 21 23.71 33.56 4.92
CA TRP A 21 23.51 34.00 3.53
C TRP A 21 23.38 35.52 3.41
N LYS A 22 22.70 36.19 4.35
CA LYS A 22 22.62 37.67 4.40
C LYS A 22 23.98 38.36 4.63
N LYS A 23 24.99 37.62 5.07
CA LYS A 23 26.37 38.07 5.23
C LYS A 23 27.28 37.59 4.10
N GLU A 24 26.68 37.15 2.98
CA GLU A 24 27.39 36.63 1.80
C GLU A 24 28.19 35.34 2.05
N ILE A 25 27.83 34.59 3.10
CA ILE A 25 28.46 33.31 3.42
C ILE A 25 27.59 32.19 2.84
N PHE A 26 27.93 31.73 1.64
CA PHE A 26 27.11 30.80 0.86
C PHE A 26 27.67 29.38 0.77
N THR A 27 28.95 29.20 1.04
CA THR A 27 29.64 27.92 0.94
C THR A 27 30.29 27.52 2.27
N TRP A 28 30.66 26.24 2.38
CA TRP A 28 31.44 25.73 3.51
C TRP A 28 32.80 26.42 3.64
N GLU A 29 33.39 26.84 2.52
CA GLU A 29 34.67 27.54 2.51
C GLU A 29 34.51 28.99 2.99
N ASP A 30 33.46 29.69 2.53
CA ASP A 30 33.13 31.03 3.02
C ASP A 30 32.96 31.01 4.54
N LEU A 31 32.20 30.04 5.06
CA LEU A 31 31.98 29.92 6.50
C LEU A 31 33.31 29.68 7.23
N ARG A 32 34.17 28.80 6.70
CA ARG A 32 35.48 28.47 7.29
C ARG A 32 36.39 29.71 7.40
N GLN A 33 36.37 30.57 6.39
CA GLN A 33 37.17 31.80 6.33
C GLN A 33 36.61 32.88 7.27
N SER A 34 35.28 33.03 7.34
CA SER A 34 34.63 34.04 8.19
C SER A 34 34.51 33.65 9.68
N LEU A 35 34.93 32.44 10.09
CA LEU A 35 34.80 31.98 11.49
C LEU A 35 35.39 32.94 12.54
N PRO A 36 36.60 33.51 12.36
CA PRO A 36 37.19 34.42 13.35
C PRO A 36 36.38 35.70 13.57
N GLU A 37 35.71 36.19 12.51
CA GLU A 37 34.89 37.39 12.55
C GLU A 37 33.49 37.11 13.11
N LEU A 38 32.94 35.92 12.84
CA LEU A 38 31.59 35.53 13.27
C LEU A 38 31.50 35.11 14.73
N TYR A 39 32.55 34.48 15.27
CA TYR A 39 32.52 33.85 16.58
C TYR A 39 33.79 34.16 17.38
N ARG A 40 33.65 34.82 18.53
CA ARG A 40 34.79 35.12 19.42
C ARG A 40 35.33 33.89 20.18
N ASP A 41 34.50 32.87 20.37
CA ASP A 41 34.85 31.65 21.10
C ASP A 41 35.61 30.66 20.20
N GLU A 42 36.91 30.48 20.47
CA GLU A 42 37.79 29.57 19.73
C GLU A 42 37.31 28.10 19.78
N LYS A 43 36.74 27.66 20.90
CA LYS A 43 36.23 26.28 21.02
C LYS A 43 35.04 26.07 20.08
N LYS A 44 34.16 27.07 19.98
CA LYS A 44 33.04 27.04 19.02
C LYS A 44 33.54 27.07 17.58
N GLN A 45 34.55 27.88 17.27
CA GLN A 45 35.15 27.89 15.94
C GLN A 45 35.70 26.49 15.58
N GLN A 46 36.45 25.87 16.49
CA GLN A 46 37.01 24.53 16.27
C GLN A 46 35.91 23.50 16.04
N GLN A 47 34.84 23.49 16.86
CA GLN A 47 33.70 22.61 16.67
C GLN A 47 33.05 22.75 15.29
N ILE A 48 32.95 23.97 14.76
CA ILE A 48 32.41 24.20 13.41
C ILE A 48 33.38 23.68 12.36
N ARG A 49 34.70 23.96 12.48
CA ARG A 49 35.72 23.44 11.55
C ARG A 49 35.70 21.92 11.49
N ASP A 50 35.58 21.25 12.64
CA ASP A 50 35.52 19.79 12.73
C ASP A 50 34.31 19.22 11.98
N HIS A 51 33.13 19.85 12.12
CA HIS A 51 31.92 19.41 11.39
C HIS A 51 32.02 19.67 9.90
N LEU A 52 32.60 20.80 9.47
CA LEU A 52 32.85 21.09 8.06
C LEU A 52 33.84 20.08 7.45
N CYS A 53 34.88 19.69 8.20
CA CYS A 53 35.85 18.68 7.79
C CYS A 53 35.17 17.32 7.62
N LYS A 54 34.42 16.85 8.62
CA LYS A 54 33.66 15.60 8.56
C LYS A 54 32.64 15.59 7.42
N ALA A 55 31.94 16.70 7.18
CA ALA A 55 31.00 16.81 6.07
C ALA A 55 31.71 16.74 4.70
N GLY A 56 32.91 17.33 4.59
CA GLY A 56 33.75 17.21 3.40
C GLY A 56 34.19 15.77 3.12
N GLU A 57 34.67 15.07 4.14
CA GLU A 57 35.05 13.65 4.06
C GLU A 57 33.85 12.77 3.70
N ALA A 58 32.70 12.98 4.37
CA ALA A 58 31.47 12.27 4.08
C ALA A 58 30.99 12.49 2.65
N LEU A 59 31.09 13.72 2.14
CA LEU A 59 30.71 14.05 0.77
C LEU A 59 31.64 13.40 -0.27
N ALA A 60 32.93 13.31 0.04
CA ALA A 60 33.92 12.67 -0.84
C ALA A 60 33.71 11.15 -0.94
N HIS A 61 33.30 10.51 0.15
CA HIS A 61 33.09 9.06 0.24
C HIS A 61 31.64 8.61 0.03
N TYR A 62 30.73 9.53 -0.32
CA TYR A 62 29.29 9.25 -0.45
C TYR A 62 28.69 8.64 0.83
N ASP A 63 29.15 9.09 2.00
CA ASP A 63 28.65 8.63 3.29
C ASP A 63 27.27 9.24 3.57
N GLY A 64 26.23 8.48 3.25
CA GLY A 64 24.84 8.85 3.53
C GLY A 64 24.50 8.85 5.03
N GLU A 65 25.19 8.06 5.86
CA GLU A 65 24.90 7.96 7.30
C GLU A 65 25.23 9.26 8.03
N PHE A 66 26.35 9.90 7.68
CA PHE A 66 26.67 11.22 8.19
C PHE A 66 25.53 12.22 7.94
N PHE A 67 25.03 12.29 6.71
CA PHE A 67 23.97 13.25 6.38
C PHE A 67 22.61 12.84 6.94
N ALA A 68 22.28 11.56 7.00
CA ALA A 68 21.06 11.09 7.65
C ALA A 68 21.03 11.47 9.14
N ARG A 69 22.19 11.43 9.81
CA ARG A 69 22.34 11.79 11.23
C ARG A 69 22.27 13.29 11.49
N TYR A 70 22.94 14.10 10.66
CA TYR A 70 23.16 15.52 10.97
C TYR A 70 22.30 16.47 10.14
N LEU A 71 21.93 16.11 8.91
CA LEU A 71 21.12 16.96 8.05
C LEU A 71 19.62 16.67 8.28
N PRO A 72 18.78 17.70 8.49
CA PRO A 72 17.34 17.49 8.64
C PRO A 72 16.74 16.79 7.41
N PRO A 73 15.77 15.86 7.57
CA PRO A 73 15.15 15.14 6.45
C PRO A 73 14.56 16.06 5.37
N ALA A 74 14.06 17.23 5.74
CA ALA A 74 13.53 18.22 4.81
C ALA A 74 14.58 18.81 3.85
N GLU A 75 15.88 18.65 4.16
CA GLU A 75 17.01 19.17 3.39
C GLU A 75 17.78 18.08 2.64
N HIS A 76 17.39 16.79 2.77
CA HIS A 76 18.05 15.66 2.12
C HIS A 76 18.08 15.78 0.58
N TRP A 77 17.12 16.49 -0.01
CA TRP A 77 17.08 16.78 -1.45
C TRP A 77 18.37 17.46 -1.96
N ARG A 78 19.09 18.20 -1.10
CA ARG A 78 20.34 18.90 -1.46
C ARG A 78 21.49 17.96 -1.80
N LEU A 79 21.42 16.69 -1.35
CA LEU A 79 22.40 15.64 -1.65
C LEU A 79 22.25 15.10 -3.07
N TYR A 80 21.04 15.13 -3.60
CA TYR A 80 20.65 14.39 -4.80
C TYR A 80 21.59 14.59 -5.98
N ARG A 81 21.97 15.83 -6.30
CA ARG A 81 22.86 16.09 -7.45
C ARG A 81 24.23 15.44 -7.32
N LYS A 82 24.83 15.46 -6.13
CA LYS A 82 26.14 14.83 -5.88
C LYS A 82 26.00 13.31 -5.80
N PHE A 83 24.91 12.82 -5.20
CA PHE A 83 24.64 11.41 -4.99
C PHE A 83 23.84 10.76 -6.14
N ARG A 84 23.71 11.42 -7.29
CA ARG A 84 22.76 11.01 -8.36
C ARG A 84 22.99 9.58 -8.85
N GLU A 85 24.25 9.20 -9.02
CA GLU A 85 24.68 7.85 -9.46
C GLU A 85 24.68 6.82 -8.31
N LYS A 86 24.41 7.28 -7.09
CA LYS A 86 24.34 6.48 -5.85
C LYS A 86 22.93 6.58 -5.23
N THR A 87 21.95 6.94 -6.04
CA THR A 87 20.54 7.07 -5.64
C THR A 87 19.73 5.98 -6.33
N VAL A 88 18.97 5.22 -5.55
CA VAL A 88 18.00 4.26 -6.07
C VAL A 88 16.59 4.82 -5.94
N PHE A 89 15.85 4.81 -7.04
CA PHE A 89 14.41 5.05 -7.07
C PHE A 89 13.70 3.73 -6.89
N LEU A 90 12.67 3.67 -6.04
CA LEU A 90 12.00 2.43 -5.66
C LEU A 90 10.49 2.62 -5.57
N ASP A 91 9.77 1.59 -6.02
CA ASP A 91 8.33 1.44 -5.91
C ASP A 91 7.97 -0.05 -5.68
N ILE A 92 7.02 -0.34 -4.79
CA ILE A 92 6.57 -1.71 -4.50
C ILE A 92 5.14 -1.97 -4.95
N GLU A 93 4.92 -3.18 -5.44
CA GLU A 93 3.60 -3.78 -5.61
C GLU A 93 3.38 -4.86 -4.55
N THR A 94 2.14 -4.95 -4.08
CA THR A 94 1.75 -5.83 -2.97
C THR A 94 0.44 -6.54 -3.30
N THR A 95 0.08 -7.56 -2.53
CA THR A 95 -1.24 -8.21 -2.64
C THR A 95 -2.37 -7.38 -2.04
N GLY A 96 -2.04 -6.28 -1.35
CA GLY A 96 -2.98 -5.41 -0.65
C GLY A 96 -2.26 -4.44 0.28
N LEU A 97 -3.00 -3.76 1.15
CA LEU A 97 -2.47 -2.64 1.93
C LEU A 97 -2.03 -2.99 3.35
N SER A 98 -2.28 -4.22 3.81
CA SER A 98 -1.97 -4.66 5.16
C SER A 98 -0.60 -5.33 5.22
N PRO A 99 0.40 -4.76 5.90
CA PRO A 99 1.65 -5.49 6.14
C PRO A 99 1.47 -6.76 6.99
N TYR A 100 0.29 -7.00 7.55
CA TYR A 100 -0.01 -8.19 8.35
C TYR A 100 -0.54 -9.34 7.50
N TYR A 101 -1.40 -9.06 6.53
CA TYR A 101 -2.03 -10.09 5.68
C TYR A 101 -1.42 -10.14 4.28
N ASP A 102 -0.87 -9.04 3.80
CA ASP A 102 -0.37 -8.88 2.45
C ASP A 102 1.14 -9.08 2.35
N THR A 103 1.56 -9.50 1.17
CA THR A 103 2.97 -9.72 0.80
C THR A 103 3.36 -8.80 -0.35
N ILE A 104 4.67 -8.56 -0.47
CA ILE A 104 5.25 -7.91 -1.64
C ILE A 104 5.22 -8.89 -2.81
N THR A 105 4.81 -8.42 -3.99
CA THR A 105 4.76 -9.19 -5.24
C THR A 105 5.89 -8.80 -6.17
N VAL A 106 6.10 -7.49 -6.37
CA VAL A 106 7.11 -6.91 -7.25
C VAL A 106 7.74 -5.70 -6.57
N ILE A 107 9.06 -5.55 -6.69
CA ILE A 107 9.78 -4.31 -6.36
C ILE A 107 10.48 -3.84 -7.62
N GLY A 108 10.12 -2.62 -8.04
CA GLY A 108 10.76 -1.90 -9.12
C GLY A 108 11.85 -1.00 -8.59
N THR A 109 13.00 -1.01 -9.26
CA THR A 109 14.11 -0.13 -8.91
C THR A 109 14.73 0.49 -10.16
N HIS A 110 15.21 1.73 -10.03
CA HIS A 110 15.96 2.41 -11.07
C HIS A 110 17.10 3.19 -10.42
N ASP A 111 18.35 2.94 -10.79
CA ASP A 111 19.54 3.50 -10.12
C ASP A 111 20.29 4.56 -10.96
N GLY A 112 19.65 5.06 -12.01
CA GLY A 112 20.24 6.02 -12.93
C GLY A 112 20.98 5.37 -14.10
N SER A 113 21.45 4.12 -13.94
CA SER A 113 22.10 3.32 -14.99
C SER A 113 21.12 2.38 -15.70
N GLY A 114 20.11 1.87 -14.97
CA GLY A 114 19.06 1.04 -15.54
C GLY A 114 17.99 0.67 -14.52
N THR A 115 17.05 -0.18 -14.96
CA THR A 115 15.97 -0.71 -14.13
C THR A 115 16.34 -2.11 -13.65
N LYS A 116 15.95 -2.47 -12.42
CA LYS A 116 15.90 -3.87 -11.97
C LYS A 116 14.56 -4.18 -11.34
N ILE A 117 14.09 -5.40 -11.56
CA ILE A 117 12.87 -5.93 -10.97
C ILE A 117 13.21 -7.08 -10.02
N PHE A 118 12.58 -7.07 -8.85
CA PHE A 118 12.61 -8.16 -7.88
C PHE A 118 11.20 -8.70 -7.72
N MET A 119 10.99 -10.00 -7.95
CA MET A 119 9.67 -10.62 -7.96
C MET A 119 9.58 -11.79 -6.98
N ARG A 120 8.44 -11.87 -6.29
CA ARG A 120 8.10 -12.94 -5.35
C ARG A 120 8.27 -14.31 -6.01
N ASP A 121 8.86 -15.26 -5.26
CA ASP A 121 9.16 -16.63 -5.71
C ASP A 121 10.14 -16.71 -6.91
N VAL A 122 10.81 -15.60 -7.27
CA VAL A 122 11.81 -15.54 -8.36
C VAL A 122 13.17 -15.09 -7.84
N ASN A 123 13.28 -13.81 -7.46
CA ASN A 123 14.54 -13.18 -7.02
C ASN A 123 14.32 -12.12 -5.93
N LEU A 124 13.15 -12.12 -5.27
CA LEU A 124 12.76 -11.08 -4.33
C LEU A 124 13.79 -10.88 -3.19
N ASP A 125 14.37 -11.96 -2.68
CA ASP A 125 15.32 -11.93 -1.55
C ASP A 125 16.64 -11.21 -1.87
N ASP A 126 16.97 -11.03 -3.16
CA ASP A 126 18.18 -10.30 -3.56
C ASP A 126 18.06 -8.78 -3.30
N ILE A 127 16.86 -8.26 -3.01
CA ILE A 127 16.63 -6.84 -2.74
C ILE A 127 17.47 -6.33 -1.57
N CYS A 128 17.65 -7.13 -0.51
CA CYS A 128 18.39 -6.73 0.68
C CYS A 128 19.86 -6.41 0.34
N LYS A 129 20.50 -7.24 -0.49
CA LYS A 129 21.87 -7.02 -0.96
C LYS A 129 21.95 -5.84 -1.92
N TYR A 130 20.96 -5.71 -2.81
CA TYR A 130 20.93 -4.63 -3.79
C TYR A 130 20.75 -3.26 -3.14
N LEU A 131 19.86 -3.12 -2.16
CA LEU A 131 19.64 -1.82 -1.49
C LEU A 131 20.81 -1.38 -0.62
N ALA A 132 21.54 -2.33 -0.01
CA ALA A 132 22.69 -2.03 0.84
C ALA A 132 23.84 -1.29 0.13
N GLN A 133 23.87 -1.30 -1.21
CA GLN A 133 24.91 -0.61 -1.99
C GLN A 133 24.63 0.90 -2.16
N PHE A 134 23.44 1.38 -1.78
CA PHE A 134 23.01 2.76 -2.02
C PHE A 134 22.99 3.59 -0.72
N PRO A 135 23.58 4.79 -0.73
CA PRO A 135 23.42 5.75 0.37
C PRO A 135 22.09 6.52 0.35
N VAL A 136 21.41 6.61 -0.81
CA VAL A 136 20.18 7.40 -0.97
C VAL A 136 19.08 6.56 -1.64
N ILE A 137 17.87 6.58 -1.05
CA ILE A 137 16.66 6.02 -1.63
C ILE A 137 15.61 7.11 -1.87
N VAL A 138 14.98 7.07 -3.04
CA VAL A 138 13.88 7.96 -3.42
C VAL A 138 12.63 7.12 -3.68
N THR A 139 11.51 7.51 -3.08
CA THR A 139 10.21 6.83 -3.24
C THR A 139 9.10 7.86 -3.39
N PHE A 140 7.91 7.45 -3.82
CA PHE A 140 6.69 8.25 -3.66
C PHE A 140 5.83 7.68 -2.53
N ASN A 141 5.62 8.42 -1.45
CA ASN A 141 4.85 7.97 -0.27
C ASN A 141 5.49 6.80 0.51
N GLY A 142 6.75 6.45 0.23
CA GLY A 142 7.44 5.35 0.88
C GLY A 142 7.65 5.51 2.38
N LYS A 143 7.59 6.73 2.94
CA LYS A 143 7.66 6.92 4.38
C LYS A 143 6.47 6.29 5.11
N LEU A 144 5.30 6.27 4.46
CA LEU A 144 4.05 5.83 5.06
C LEU A 144 3.62 4.44 4.58
N PHE A 145 4.19 3.95 3.47
CA PHE A 145 3.82 2.66 2.87
C PHE A 145 5.03 1.77 2.59
N ASP A 146 5.81 2.07 1.56
CA ASP A 146 6.85 1.18 1.03
C ASP A 146 7.86 0.75 2.09
N LEU A 147 8.51 1.70 2.78
CA LEU A 147 9.59 1.39 3.72
C LEU A 147 9.08 0.67 4.98
N PRO A 148 7.96 1.07 5.62
CA PRO A 148 7.35 0.27 6.68
C PRO A 148 6.98 -1.15 6.24
N PHE A 149 6.45 -1.33 5.03
CA PHE A 149 6.08 -2.64 4.50
C PHE A 149 7.32 -3.52 4.31
N MET A 150 8.36 -2.97 3.67
CA MET A 150 9.64 -3.66 3.46
C MET A 150 10.32 -4.04 4.77
N ARG A 151 10.35 -3.16 5.78
CA ARG A 151 10.93 -3.48 7.10
C ARG A 151 10.23 -4.63 7.81
N LYS A 152 8.91 -4.76 7.61
CA LYS A 152 8.16 -5.86 8.20
C LYS A 152 8.35 -7.16 7.42
N PHE A 153 8.40 -7.06 6.10
CA PHE A 153 8.55 -8.22 5.21
C PHE A 153 9.98 -8.80 5.23
N PHE A 154 10.99 -7.93 5.33
CA PHE A 154 12.41 -8.28 5.41
C PHE A 154 13.00 -7.78 6.74
N PRO A 155 12.97 -8.58 7.81
CA PRO A 155 13.44 -8.16 9.13
C PRO A 155 14.90 -7.68 9.15
N GLU A 156 15.74 -8.22 8.28
CA GLU A 156 17.17 -7.95 8.15
C GLU A 156 17.52 -6.84 7.15
N ILE A 157 16.52 -6.15 6.57
CA ILE A 157 16.79 -5.19 5.50
C ILE A 157 17.55 -3.96 5.98
N ALA A 158 18.71 -3.72 5.35
CA ALA A 158 19.46 -2.49 5.47
C ALA A 158 18.99 -1.49 4.40
N LEU A 159 18.06 -0.61 4.77
CA LEU A 159 17.60 0.46 3.88
C LEU A 159 18.66 1.57 3.77
N PRO A 160 18.77 2.22 2.60
CA PRO A 160 19.64 3.39 2.43
C PRO A 160 19.37 4.44 3.51
N PRO A 161 20.41 5.01 4.14
CA PRO A 161 20.27 5.88 5.31
C PRO A 161 19.55 7.20 5.00
N VAL A 162 19.74 7.73 3.78
CA VAL A 162 19.07 8.95 3.33
C VAL A 162 17.82 8.57 2.54
N HIS A 163 16.66 9.00 3.03
CA HIS A 163 15.38 8.81 2.34
C HIS A 163 14.79 10.14 1.89
N ILE A 164 14.54 10.25 0.58
CA ILE A 164 13.80 11.38 0.00
C ILE A 164 12.43 10.87 -0.46
N ASP A 165 11.39 11.27 0.26
CA ASP A 165 10.01 10.96 -0.14
C ASP A 165 9.43 12.10 -0.99
N LEU A 166 9.21 11.79 -2.28
CA LEU A 166 8.72 12.75 -3.25
C LEU A 166 7.31 13.26 -2.93
N ARG A 167 6.47 12.50 -2.21
CA ARG A 167 5.14 12.98 -1.82
C ARG A 167 5.25 14.28 -1.01
N PHE A 168 6.20 14.34 -0.07
CA PHE A 168 6.39 15.52 0.77
C PHE A 168 7.22 16.59 0.05
N LEU A 169 8.20 16.19 -0.76
CA LEU A 169 9.02 17.13 -1.51
C LEU A 169 8.21 17.90 -2.56
N LEU A 170 7.39 17.20 -3.35
CA LEU A 170 6.47 17.78 -4.33
C LEU A 170 5.46 18.72 -3.66
N ARG A 171 4.94 18.33 -2.48
CA ARG A 171 4.05 19.19 -1.69
C ARG A 171 4.72 20.51 -1.30
N SER A 172 6.00 20.49 -1.00
CA SER A 172 6.74 21.70 -0.63
C SER A 172 6.88 22.71 -1.78
N ILE A 173 6.74 22.27 -3.02
CA ILE A 173 6.80 23.11 -4.23
C ILE A 173 5.43 23.30 -4.90
N GLY A 174 4.34 22.90 -4.23
CA GLY A 174 2.95 23.19 -4.65
C GLY A 174 2.15 22.03 -5.26
N TYR A 175 2.74 20.84 -5.43
CA TYR A 175 2.06 19.68 -6.02
C TYR A 175 1.57 18.70 -4.97
N SER A 176 0.30 18.29 -5.01
CA SER A 176 -0.27 17.36 -4.04
C SER A 176 -1.32 16.45 -4.65
N GLY A 177 -1.40 15.21 -4.14
CA GLY A 177 -2.32 14.19 -4.61
C GLY A 177 -1.60 12.88 -4.93
N PRO A 178 -2.30 11.92 -5.57
CA PRO A 178 -1.69 10.70 -6.09
C PRO A 178 -0.62 10.99 -7.16
N LEU A 179 0.38 10.11 -7.28
CA LEU A 179 1.50 10.25 -8.23
C LEU A 179 1.02 10.57 -9.65
N LYS A 180 0.12 9.75 -10.17
CA LYS A 180 -0.48 9.88 -11.50
C LYS A 180 -1.16 11.22 -11.75
N LYS A 181 -1.81 11.79 -10.72
CA LYS A 181 -2.41 13.13 -10.84
C LYS A 181 -1.33 14.19 -10.98
N ILE A 182 -0.28 14.11 -10.14
CA ILE A 182 0.83 15.06 -10.18
C ILE A 182 1.56 14.98 -11.53
N GLU A 183 1.76 13.78 -12.06
CA GLU A 183 2.33 13.58 -13.40
C GLU A 183 1.47 14.20 -14.50
N GLN A 184 0.15 14.04 -14.45
CA GLN A 184 -0.77 14.69 -15.38
C GLN A 184 -0.69 16.22 -15.28
N ASP A 185 -0.68 16.77 -14.05
CA ASP A 185 -0.55 18.20 -13.79
C ASP A 185 0.80 18.75 -14.33
N LEU A 186 1.81 17.88 -14.46
CA LEU A 186 3.14 18.19 -15.01
C LEU A 186 3.30 17.83 -16.49
N GLY A 187 2.26 17.32 -17.15
CA GLY A 187 2.31 16.93 -18.57
C GLY A 187 3.08 15.64 -18.86
N ILE A 188 3.37 14.81 -17.85
CA ILE A 188 4.00 13.50 -18.02
C ILE A 188 2.94 12.52 -18.52
N VAL A 189 3.11 12.05 -19.76
CA VAL A 189 2.17 11.13 -20.41
C VAL A 189 2.59 9.68 -20.15
N ARG A 190 1.70 8.90 -19.51
CA ARG A 190 1.86 7.44 -19.36
C ARG A 190 1.40 6.69 -20.60
N ASP A 191 1.94 5.49 -20.82
CA ASP A 191 1.47 4.57 -21.86
C ASP A 191 -0.04 4.29 -21.69
N THR A 192 -0.77 4.27 -22.79
CA THR A 192 -2.24 4.10 -22.80
C THR A 192 -2.68 2.78 -22.16
N GLN A 193 -1.83 1.74 -22.19
CA GLN A 193 -2.10 0.45 -21.57
C GLN A 193 -2.18 0.52 -20.05
N ILE A 194 -1.52 1.50 -19.42
CA ILE A 194 -1.45 1.64 -17.95
C ILE A 194 -2.21 2.86 -17.42
N GLN A 195 -2.83 3.66 -18.30
CA GLN A 195 -3.62 4.83 -17.89
C GLN A 195 -4.86 4.48 -17.06
N GLY A 196 -5.35 3.23 -17.08
CA GLY A 196 -6.45 2.77 -16.24
C GLY A 196 -6.00 2.10 -14.93
N ILE A 197 -4.70 1.81 -14.79
CA ILE A 197 -4.17 1.03 -13.66
C ILE A 197 -3.93 1.97 -12.47
N ASP A 198 -4.29 1.49 -11.28
CA ASP A 198 -3.92 2.03 -9.98
C ASP A 198 -3.36 0.89 -9.10
N GLY A 199 -2.86 1.23 -7.90
CA GLY A 199 -2.28 0.23 -7.01
C GLY A 199 -3.23 -0.88 -6.56
N ARG A 200 -4.56 -0.69 -6.65
CA ARG A 200 -5.52 -1.77 -6.36
C ARG A 200 -5.69 -2.70 -7.57
N TYR A 201 -5.64 -2.14 -8.78
CA TYR A 201 -5.66 -2.93 -10.01
C TYR A 201 -4.35 -3.72 -10.21
N ALA A 202 -3.23 -3.29 -9.63
CA ALA A 202 -1.99 -4.07 -9.60
C ALA A 202 -2.18 -5.46 -8.94
N VAL A 203 -2.99 -5.54 -7.88
CA VAL A 203 -3.39 -6.82 -7.25
C VAL A 203 -4.13 -7.72 -8.24
N VAL A 204 -5.04 -7.16 -9.03
CA VAL A 204 -5.79 -7.89 -10.05
C VAL A 204 -4.84 -8.45 -11.12
N LEU A 205 -3.87 -7.64 -11.57
CA LEU A 205 -2.88 -8.08 -12.55
C LEU A 205 -2.01 -9.22 -12.01
N TRP A 206 -1.59 -9.13 -10.75
CA TRP A 206 -0.87 -10.21 -10.08
C TRP A 206 -1.70 -11.50 -10.06
N ASN A 207 -2.97 -11.45 -9.63
CA ASN A 207 -3.82 -12.64 -9.57
C ASN A 207 -4.05 -13.25 -10.95
N ARG A 208 -4.33 -12.43 -11.98
CA ARG A 208 -4.47 -12.90 -13.36
C ARG A 208 -3.18 -13.58 -13.85
N PHE A 209 -2.03 -12.98 -13.58
CA PHE A 209 -0.74 -13.57 -13.92
C PHE A 209 -0.53 -14.92 -13.22
N VAL A 210 -0.79 -15.00 -11.92
CA VAL A 210 -0.69 -16.24 -11.16
C VAL A 210 -1.62 -17.31 -11.72
N ARG A 211 -2.79 -16.94 -12.25
CA ARG A 211 -3.74 -17.83 -12.95
C ARG A 211 -3.33 -18.19 -14.38
N GLY A 212 -2.25 -17.62 -14.92
CA GLY A 212 -1.65 -17.97 -16.22
C GLY A 212 -1.80 -16.91 -17.32
N ASP A 213 -2.20 -15.69 -16.97
CA ASP A 213 -2.30 -14.59 -17.94
C ASP A 213 -0.99 -13.80 -18.08
N ASP A 214 -0.24 -14.11 -19.13
CA ASP A 214 1.05 -13.48 -19.43
C ASP A 214 0.91 -11.99 -19.78
N THR A 215 -0.25 -11.57 -20.31
CA THR A 215 -0.50 -10.16 -20.62
C THR A 215 -0.64 -9.34 -19.34
N ALA A 216 -1.15 -9.95 -18.28
CA ALA A 216 -1.23 -9.33 -16.96
C ALA A 216 0.17 -9.11 -16.36
N LEU A 217 1.10 -10.05 -16.53
CA LEU A 217 2.51 -9.87 -16.13
C LEU A 217 3.14 -8.68 -16.85
N ARG A 218 2.98 -8.61 -18.18
CA ARG A 218 3.49 -7.48 -18.98
C ARG A 218 2.97 -6.15 -18.43
N ALA A 219 1.66 -6.05 -18.20
CA ALA A 219 1.03 -4.83 -17.71
C ALA A 219 1.50 -4.45 -16.30
N LEU A 220 1.66 -5.43 -15.40
CA LEU A 220 2.14 -5.22 -14.04
C LEU A 220 3.57 -4.68 -14.03
N ILE A 221 4.47 -5.29 -14.78
CA ILE A 221 5.87 -4.84 -14.88
C ILE A 221 5.95 -3.45 -15.52
N LEU A 222 5.19 -3.20 -16.60
CA LEU A 222 5.16 -1.88 -17.24
C LEU A 222 4.66 -0.79 -16.28
N TYR A 223 3.63 -1.08 -15.49
CA TYR A 223 3.09 -0.16 -14.49
C TYR A 223 4.15 0.22 -13.44
N ASN A 224 4.73 -0.78 -12.78
CA ASN A 224 5.71 -0.58 -11.70
C ASN A 224 7.02 0.10 -12.18
N ILE A 225 7.52 -0.27 -13.37
CA ILE A 225 8.70 0.39 -13.96
C ILE A 225 8.41 1.83 -14.32
N THR A 226 7.22 2.12 -14.86
CA THR A 226 6.82 3.49 -15.18
C THR A 226 6.83 4.36 -13.92
N ASP A 227 6.26 3.87 -12.82
CA ASP A 227 6.24 4.58 -11.55
C ASP A 227 7.68 4.86 -11.07
N THR A 228 8.53 3.83 -11.09
CA THR A 228 9.93 3.95 -10.65
C THR A 228 10.76 4.94 -11.49
N ILE A 229 10.65 4.87 -12.83
CA ILE A 229 11.41 5.75 -13.74
C ILE A 229 10.94 7.20 -13.62
N ASN A 230 9.62 7.42 -13.51
CA ASN A 230 9.07 8.75 -13.38
C ASN A 230 9.52 9.46 -12.10
N LEU A 231 9.79 8.71 -11.02
CA LEU A 231 10.35 9.30 -9.79
C LEU A 231 11.65 10.07 -10.05
N ARG A 232 12.49 9.61 -10.98
CA ARG A 232 13.72 10.32 -11.36
C ARG A 232 13.43 11.69 -11.94
N SER A 233 12.54 11.75 -12.92
CA SER A 233 12.12 13.00 -13.56
C SER A 233 11.50 13.98 -12.56
N LEU A 234 10.67 13.47 -11.65
CA LEU A 234 10.06 14.27 -10.58
C LEU A 234 11.09 14.77 -9.56
N MET A 235 12.10 13.97 -9.24
CA MET A 235 13.19 14.38 -8.36
C MET A 235 14.07 15.46 -8.99
N ASP A 236 14.40 15.31 -10.29
CA ASP A 236 15.12 16.32 -11.06
C ASP A 236 14.36 17.66 -11.06
N LEU A 237 13.04 17.63 -11.31
CA LEU A 237 12.17 18.80 -11.22
C LEU A 237 12.16 19.43 -9.82
N CYS A 238 11.97 18.60 -8.78
CA CYS A 238 11.94 19.07 -7.40
C CYS A 238 13.24 19.76 -7.03
N TYR A 239 14.38 19.21 -7.43
CA TYR A 239 15.69 19.76 -7.16
C TYR A 239 15.83 21.17 -7.75
N VAL A 240 15.45 21.37 -9.02
CA VAL A 240 15.49 22.68 -9.68
C VAL A 240 14.54 23.67 -8.98
N LYS A 241 13.28 23.28 -8.77
CA LYS A 241 12.27 24.16 -8.14
C LYS A 241 12.66 24.57 -6.72
N LYS A 242 13.27 23.67 -5.95
CA LYS A 242 13.77 23.98 -4.60
C LYS A 242 14.91 24.99 -4.63
N ILE A 243 15.81 24.91 -5.61
CA ILE A 243 16.87 25.92 -5.79
C ILE A 243 16.25 27.28 -6.11
N GLU A 244 15.33 27.32 -7.07
CA GLU A 244 14.64 28.55 -7.47
C GLU A 244 13.90 29.21 -6.29
N GLN A 245 13.23 28.42 -5.46
CA GLN A 245 12.39 28.93 -4.37
C GLN A 245 13.15 29.24 -3.08
N GLU A 246 14.18 28.45 -2.74
CA GLU A 246 14.82 28.54 -1.43
C GLU A 246 16.23 29.14 -1.45
N ILE A 247 16.88 29.22 -2.61
CA ILE A 247 18.31 29.53 -2.70
C ILE A 247 18.55 30.78 -3.51
N LEU A 248 18.03 30.84 -4.74
CA LEU A 248 18.18 32.01 -5.59
C LEU A 248 17.73 33.33 -4.94
N PRO A 249 16.65 33.39 -4.11
CA PRO A 249 16.27 34.63 -3.44
C PRO A 249 17.30 35.18 -2.44
N HIS A 250 18.30 34.39 -2.06
CA HIS A 250 19.36 34.78 -1.14
C HIS A 250 20.70 35.06 -1.83
N LEU A 251 20.84 34.71 -3.11
CA LEU A 251 22.01 35.00 -3.92
C LEU A 251 21.76 36.32 -4.66
N ASP A 252 22.57 37.34 -4.39
CA ASP A 252 22.37 38.67 -4.98
C ASP A 252 22.53 38.64 -6.52
N ARG A 253 21.71 39.41 -7.24
CA ARG A 253 21.55 39.28 -8.71
C ARG A 253 22.86 39.50 -9.49
N GLU A 254 23.79 40.30 -8.97
CA GLU A 254 25.09 40.56 -9.62
C GLU A 254 26.12 39.42 -9.41
N ASN A 255 26.09 38.72 -8.27
CA ASN A 255 27.01 37.61 -7.96
C ASN A 255 26.55 36.25 -8.51
N THR A 256 25.32 36.16 -9.04
CA THR A 256 24.73 34.95 -9.63
C THR A 256 25.58 34.31 -10.73
N ARG A 257 26.46 35.08 -11.40
CA ARG A 257 27.33 34.59 -12.48
C ARG A 257 28.61 33.89 -12.01
N MET A 258 29.03 34.04 -10.75
CA MET A 258 30.32 33.53 -10.27
C MET A 258 30.24 32.38 -9.23
N ALA A 259 29.14 32.24 -8.49
CA ALA A 259 29.05 31.27 -7.38
C ALA A 259 28.20 30.01 -7.66
N LEU A 260 27.43 30.02 -8.76
CA LEU A 260 26.76 28.82 -9.28
C LEU A 260 27.51 28.39 -10.54
N PRO A 261 27.68 27.09 -10.81
CA PRO A 261 28.24 26.65 -12.08
C PRO A 261 27.52 27.37 -13.23
N GLY A 262 28.27 27.87 -14.21
CA GLY A 262 27.71 28.78 -15.23
C GLY A 262 26.65 28.11 -16.11
N PRO A 263 25.79 28.88 -16.81
CA PRO A 263 24.74 28.35 -17.71
C PRO A 263 25.22 27.34 -18.76
N GLU A 264 26.51 27.29 -19.06
CA GLU A 264 27.12 26.32 -19.97
C GLU A 264 27.18 24.89 -19.38
N GLU A 265 27.21 24.74 -18.05
CA GLU A 265 27.08 23.45 -17.34
C GLU A 265 25.62 23.08 -17.04
N TRP A 266 24.70 24.05 -17.09
CA TRP A 266 23.28 23.85 -16.78
C TRP A 266 22.45 23.50 -18.01
N GLY A 267 22.99 23.65 -19.22
CA GLY A 267 22.13 23.99 -20.34
C GLY A 267 21.40 25.31 -20.04
N SER A 268 20.92 25.98 -21.08
CA SER A 268 20.19 27.24 -20.92
C SER A 268 19.12 27.12 -19.81
N PRO A 269 18.90 28.13 -18.93
CA PRO A 269 17.86 28.10 -17.91
C PRO A 269 16.45 27.85 -18.46
N GLY A 270 16.26 28.02 -19.77
CA GLY A 270 15.08 27.62 -20.54
C GLY A 270 15.13 26.21 -21.16
N LEU A 271 16.02 25.30 -20.73
CA LEU A 271 16.13 23.91 -21.21
C LEU A 271 15.78 22.85 -20.15
N PHE A 272 15.54 23.23 -18.89
CA PHE A 272 14.87 22.37 -17.89
C PHE A 272 13.34 22.47 -17.98
N PHE A 273 12.80 22.73 -19.19
CA PHE A 273 11.57 22.03 -19.50
C PHE A 273 11.90 20.55 -19.28
N LEU A 274 11.09 19.84 -18.49
CA LEU A 274 10.85 18.41 -18.75
C LEU A 274 10.98 18.27 -20.25
N ASP A 275 12.01 17.63 -20.79
CA ASP A 275 12.14 17.60 -22.24
C ASP A 275 10.85 16.97 -22.74
N PRO A 276 9.88 17.76 -23.26
CA PRO A 276 8.59 17.20 -23.61
C PRO A 276 8.78 16.28 -24.83
N GLY A 277 9.93 16.43 -25.48
CA GLY A 277 10.44 15.72 -26.63
C GLY A 277 11.75 14.98 -26.36
N SER A 278 12.07 14.64 -25.10
CA SER A 278 12.83 13.41 -24.91
C SER A 278 11.74 12.43 -25.25
N LYS A 279 11.72 12.05 -26.53
CA LYS A 279 11.21 10.77 -26.94
C LYS A 279 12.09 9.78 -26.19
N GLY A 280 11.90 9.71 -24.86
CA GLY A 280 12.39 8.63 -24.04
C GLY A 280 11.93 7.42 -24.82
N ARG A 281 12.89 6.55 -25.16
CA ARG A 281 12.56 5.25 -25.73
C ARG A 281 11.31 4.79 -25.01
N LYS A 282 10.22 4.63 -25.75
CA LYS A 282 8.97 4.16 -25.20
C LYS A 282 9.35 2.93 -24.38
N ASN A 283 9.16 2.96 -23.07
CA ASN A 283 9.53 1.85 -22.21
C ASN A 283 8.66 0.66 -22.62
N GLU A 284 9.20 -0.17 -23.49
CA GLU A 284 8.48 -1.28 -24.07
C GLU A 284 8.84 -2.52 -23.28
N ILE A 285 7.83 -3.09 -22.62
CA ILE A 285 7.96 -4.35 -21.91
C ILE A 285 7.41 -5.45 -22.79
N SER A 286 8.24 -6.40 -23.21
CA SER A 286 7.78 -7.59 -23.92
C SER A 286 7.93 -8.83 -23.03
N VAL A 287 7.02 -9.77 -23.20
CA VAL A 287 7.03 -11.05 -22.47
C VAL A 287 6.98 -12.15 -23.51
N ILE A 288 7.98 -13.01 -23.51
CA ILE A 288 8.11 -14.13 -24.45
C ILE A 288 8.05 -15.43 -23.65
N ARG A 289 7.09 -16.29 -23.99
CA ARG A 289 6.98 -17.63 -23.41
C ARG A 289 7.85 -18.61 -24.18
N SER A 290 8.75 -19.29 -23.46
CA SER A 290 9.55 -20.40 -23.98
C SER A 290 9.38 -21.62 -23.08
N GLY A 291 8.50 -22.53 -23.50
CA GLY A 291 8.11 -23.69 -22.69
C GLY A 291 7.44 -23.28 -21.37
N ARG A 292 8.08 -23.62 -20.25
CA ARG A 292 7.60 -23.31 -18.89
C ARG A 292 8.13 -21.98 -18.32
N GLU A 293 9.01 -21.31 -19.06
CA GLU A 293 9.63 -20.05 -18.66
C GLU A 293 9.00 -18.87 -19.42
N LEU A 294 8.93 -17.73 -18.75
CA LEU A 294 8.64 -16.42 -19.33
C LEU A 294 9.91 -15.58 -19.25
N GLN A 295 10.30 -15.01 -20.38
CA GLN A 295 11.39 -14.03 -20.46
C GLN A 295 10.76 -12.65 -20.63
N VAL A 296 11.06 -11.74 -19.70
CA VAL A 296 10.62 -10.35 -19.72
C VAL A 296 11.78 -9.49 -20.20
N PHE A 297 11.52 -8.63 -21.18
CA PHE A 297 12.48 -7.70 -21.73
C PHE A 297 12.03 -6.26 -21.54
N GLN A 298 12.97 -5.34 -21.34
CA GLN A 298 12.75 -3.90 -21.42
C GLN A 298 13.55 -3.35 -22.60
N ASN A 299 12.88 -2.83 -23.62
CA ASN A 299 13.51 -2.29 -24.83
C ASN A 299 14.51 -3.29 -25.45
N ASP A 300 14.08 -4.55 -25.61
CA ASP A 300 14.86 -5.69 -26.12
C ASP A 300 15.99 -6.21 -25.23
N GLU A 301 16.26 -5.58 -24.08
CA GLU A 301 17.23 -6.07 -23.10
C GLU A 301 16.57 -6.99 -22.06
N PRO A 302 17.18 -8.13 -21.71
CA PRO A 302 16.63 -9.04 -20.70
C PRO A 302 16.49 -8.36 -19.34
N LEU A 303 15.31 -8.48 -18.73
CA LEU A 303 14.99 -7.85 -17.45
C LEU A 303 14.72 -8.87 -16.34
N LEU A 304 13.93 -9.91 -16.62
CA LEU A 304 13.51 -10.90 -15.64
C LEU A 304 13.18 -12.22 -16.33
N SER A 305 13.61 -13.34 -15.75
CA SER A 305 13.16 -14.68 -16.15
C SER A 305 12.26 -15.24 -15.05
N VAL A 306 11.06 -15.70 -15.42
CA VAL A 306 10.05 -16.17 -14.47
C VAL A 306 9.60 -17.56 -14.86
N SER A 307 9.57 -18.48 -13.89
CA SER A 307 8.95 -19.79 -14.04
C SER A 307 7.56 -19.76 -13.37
N PRO A 308 6.44 -19.51 -14.08
CA PRO A 308 5.14 -19.28 -13.41
C PRO A 308 4.67 -20.47 -12.57
N GLY A 309 5.10 -21.70 -12.91
CA GLY A 309 4.80 -22.90 -12.13
C GLY A 309 5.50 -22.97 -10.76
N LYS A 310 6.49 -22.11 -10.49
CA LYS A 310 7.15 -22.00 -9.18
C LYS A 310 6.54 -20.91 -8.30
N ILE A 311 5.69 -20.05 -8.85
CA ILE A 311 5.06 -18.97 -8.08
C ILE A 311 4.01 -19.58 -7.16
N SER A 312 4.16 -19.29 -5.87
CA SER A 312 3.29 -19.79 -4.82
C SER A 312 1.87 -19.30 -5.04
N ARG A 313 0.91 -20.22 -5.05
CA ARG A 313 -0.53 -19.94 -5.14
C ARG A 313 -1.18 -20.21 -3.79
N PRO A 314 -2.18 -19.41 -3.35
CA PRO A 314 -2.98 -19.77 -2.20
C PRO A 314 -3.58 -21.17 -2.41
N GLY A 315 -3.17 -22.15 -1.61
CA GLY A 315 -3.54 -23.56 -1.76
C GLY A 315 -4.95 -23.89 -1.26
N ILE A 316 -5.82 -22.90 -1.15
CA ILE A 316 -7.12 -23.00 -0.51
C ILE A 316 -8.14 -23.39 -1.58
N THR A 317 -8.85 -24.48 -1.35
CA THR A 317 -10.02 -24.85 -2.15
C THR A 317 -11.17 -25.20 -1.22
N VAL A 318 -12.40 -25.00 -1.69
CA VAL A 318 -13.60 -25.46 -0.98
C VAL A 318 -13.54 -26.95 -0.74
N PHE A 319 -13.03 -27.73 -1.69
CA PHE A 319 -12.78 -29.16 -1.51
C PHE A 319 -11.93 -29.46 -0.25
N ARG A 320 -10.80 -28.78 -0.07
CA ARG A 320 -9.93 -28.96 1.11
C ARG A 320 -10.61 -28.54 2.41
N LEU A 321 -11.38 -27.45 2.38
CA LEU A 321 -12.15 -27.01 3.54
C LEU A 321 -13.22 -28.05 3.91
N LEU A 322 -13.96 -28.55 2.94
CA LEU A 322 -15.00 -29.57 3.15
C LEU A 322 -14.42 -30.89 3.65
N ASP A 323 -13.31 -31.37 3.06
CA ASP A 323 -12.61 -32.59 3.48
C ASP A 323 -12.13 -32.50 4.95
N ARG A 324 -11.64 -31.33 5.34
CA ARG A 324 -11.26 -31.06 6.74
C ARG A 324 -12.46 -31.05 7.67
N ILE A 325 -13.58 -30.43 7.27
CA ILE A 325 -14.81 -30.39 8.07
C ILE A 325 -15.34 -31.81 8.29
N THR A 326 -15.46 -32.61 7.22
CA THR A 326 -15.98 -33.97 7.29
C THR A 326 -15.06 -34.93 8.04
N SER A 327 -13.76 -34.65 8.08
CA SER A 327 -12.79 -35.40 8.89
C SER A 327 -12.89 -35.09 10.39
N GLN A 328 -13.30 -33.87 10.76
CA GLN A 328 -13.46 -33.45 12.16
C GLN A 328 -14.85 -33.75 12.73
N TYR A 329 -15.88 -33.69 11.90
CA TYR A 329 -17.28 -33.86 12.29
C TYR A 329 -17.97 -34.77 11.29
N ALA A 330 -18.72 -35.76 11.78
CA ALA A 330 -19.62 -36.52 10.92
C ALA A 330 -20.79 -35.61 10.51
N PRO A 331 -20.93 -35.23 9.23
CA PRO A 331 -22.07 -34.45 8.79
C PRO A 331 -23.36 -35.25 9.00
N ILE A 332 -24.48 -34.54 9.10
CA ILE A 332 -25.80 -35.16 9.23
C ILE A 332 -26.02 -36.11 8.03
N PRO A 333 -26.32 -37.41 8.24
CA PRO A 333 -26.48 -38.36 7.15
C PRO A 333 -27.47 -37.86 6.08
N GLY A 334 -27.04 -37.88 4.81
CA GLY A 334 -27.85 -37.43 3.67
C GLY A 334 -27.89 -35.91 3.45
N ARG A 335 -27.16 -35.12 4.26
CA ARG A 335 -27.06 -33.67 4.13
C ARG A 335 -25.60 -33.22 4.09
N GLY A 336 -25.19 -32.55 3.01
CA GLY A 336 -23.87 -31.92 2.91
C GLY A 336 -23.72 -30.72 3.85
N VAL A 337 -22.48 -30.25 4.04
CA VAL A 337 -22.18 -29.04 4.83
C VAL A 337 -22.88 -27.83 4.23
N VAL A 338 -23.56 -27.04 5.05
CA VAL A 338 -24.28 -25.83 4.65
C VAL A 338 -23.79 -24.63 5.45
N SER A 339 -23.24 -23.64 4.74
CA SER A 339 -22.89 -22.34 5.29
C SER A 339 -23.79 -21.26 4.70
N VAL A 340 -24.39 -20.42 5.54
CA VAL A 340 -25.18 -19.27 5.07
C VAL A 340 -24.43 -17.98 5.34
N GLY A 341 -24.20 -17.18 4.32
CA GLY A 341 -23.60 -15.85 4.42
C GLY A 341 -24.64 -14.75 4.16
N ILE A 342 -24.59 -13.67 4.96
CA ILE A 342 -25.54 -12.56 4.90
C ILE A 342 -24.77 -11.24 4.77
N ASP A 343 -24.96 -10.50 3.68
CA ASP A 343 -24.56 -9.08 3.57
C ASP A 343 -25.75 -8.21 3.97
N LEU A 344 -25.78 -7.79 5.25
CA LEU A 344 -26.96 -7.18 5.85
C LEU A 344 -27.02 -5.68 5.57
N THR A 345 -28.20 -5.18 5.21
CA THR A 345 -28.45 -3.74 5.06
C THR A 345 -29.06 -3.13 6.32
N GLY A 346 -28.94 -1.82 6.51
CA GLY A 346 -29.47 -1.14 7.71
C GLY A 346 -30.99 -1.04 7.79
N SER A 347 -31.71 -1.15 6.66
CA SER A 347 -33.17 -1.05 6.57
C SER A 347 -33.71 -1.98 5.49
N GLY A 348 -35.02 -2.31 5.56
CA GLY A 348 -35.68 -3.14 4.55
C GLY A 348 -35.94 -2.44 3.21
N GLU A 349 -35.67 -1.14 3.10
CA GLU A 349 -35.74 -0.40 1.84
C GLU A 349 -34.68 -0.89 0.84
N ARG A 350 -33.54 -1.37 1.33
CA ARG A 350 -32.47 -1.95 0.52
C ARG A 350 -32.39 -3.44 0.79
N ALA A 351 -32.39 -4.25 -0.27
CA ALA A 351 -32.23 -5.69 -0.12
C ALA A 351 -30.86 -6.04 0.50
N SER A 352 -30.86 -7.05 1.36
CA SER A 352 -29.67 -7.72 1.89
C SER A 352 -29.29 -8.89 0.99
N GLY A 353 -27.99 -9.08 0.76
CA GLY A 353 -27.47 -10.24 0.05
C GLY A 353 -27.56 -11.48 0.92
N ILE A 354 -28.03 -12.59 0.35
CA ILE A 354 -28.01 -13.91 1.00
C ILE A 354 -27.30 -14.90 0.09
N CYS A 355 -26.41 -15.70 0.68
CA CYS A 355 -25.81 -16.85 0.02
C CYS A 355 -26.06 -18.10 0.87
N THR A 356 -26.69 -19.11 0.28
CA THR A 356 -26.74 -20.46 0.85
C THR A 356 -25.71 -21.32 0.12
N LEU A 357 -24.58 -21.60 0.77
CA LEU A 357 -23.51 -22.44 0.23
C LEU A 357 -23.68 -23.89 0.72
N LYS A 358 -24.12 -24.78 -0.17
CA LYS A 358 -24.31 -26.21 0.10
C LYS A 358 -23.19 -27.00 -0.58
N GLY A 359 -22.23 -27.47 0.21
CA GLY A 359 -20.98 -28.01 -0.31
C GLY A 359 -20.25 -26.94 -1.13
N ASP A 360 -20.12 -27.16 -2.43
CA ASP A 360 -19.52 -26.27 -3.42
C ASP A 360 -20.55 -25.43 -4.21
N ASN A 361 -21.85 -25.64 -4.00
CA ASN A 361 -22.91 -24.95 -4.74
C ASN A 361 -23.42 -23.73 -3.95
N ALA A 362 -23.24 -22.53 -4.49
CA ALA A 362 -23.65 -21.27 -3.87
C ALA A 362 -24.95 -20.73 -4.48
N PHE A 363 -26.05 -20.72 -3.72
CA PHE A 363 -27.32 -20.14 -4.15
C PHE A 363 -27.42 -18.69 -3.66
N LEU A 364 -27.51 -17.74 -4.58
CA LEU A 364 -27.48 -16.31 -4.31
C LEU A 364 -28.87 -15.69 -4.48
N ASP A 365 -29.26 -14.83 -3.55
CA ASP A 365 -30.54 -14.11 -3.60
C ASP A 365 -30.45 -12.74 -2.89
N LEU A 366 -31.51 -11.94 -3.01
CA LEU A 366 -31.64 -10.61 -2.41
C LEU A 366 -32.97 -10.52 -1.65
N LEU A 367 -32.88 -10.34 -0.33
CA LEU A 367 -34.04 -10.37 0.57
C LEU A 367 -34.21 -9.02 1.27
N HIS A 368 -35.45 -8.55 1.45
CA HIS A 368 -35.71 -7.22 2.01
C HIS A 368 -35.95 -7.25 3.52
N THR A 369 -36.67 -8.25 4.00
CA THR A 369 -37.19 -8.29 5.37
C THR A 369 -36.47 -9.31 6.24
N ASP A 370 -36.47 -9.08 7.56
CA ASP A 370 -35.91 -10.04 8.51
C ASP A 370 -36.65 -11.38 8.48
N ASN A 371 -37.97 -11.38 8.21
CA ASN A 371 -38.76 -12.61 8.11
C ASN A 371 -38.33 -13.46 6.92
N GLU A 372 -38.14 -12.85 5.74
CA GLU A 372 -37.62 -13.56 4.56
C GLU A 372 -36.25 -14.18 4.83
N ILE A 373 -35.36 -13.44 5.52
CA ILE A 373 -34.03 -13.94 5.90
C ILE A 373 -34.15 -15.12 6.87
N ILE A 374 -34.97 -15.00 7.91
CA ILE A 374 -35.18 -16.05 8.91
C ILE A 374 -35.78 -17.30 8.25
N ASP A 375 -36.79 -17.14 7.41
CA ASP A 375 -37.43 -18.25 6.71
C ASP A 375 -36.44 -18.95 5.77
N THR A 376 -35.67 -18.19 5.00
CA THR A 376 -34.62 -18.74 4.12
C THR A 376 -33.58 -19.54 4.91
N VAL A 377 -33.10 -18.98 6.04
CA VAL A 377 -32.18 -19.68 6.95
C VAL A 377 -32.80 -20.97 7.48
N ARG A 378 -34.06 -20.95 7.93
CA ARG A 378 -34.74 -22.14 8.46
C ARG A 378 -34.89 -23.24 7.41
N HIS A 379 -35.21 -22.87 6.17
CA HIS A 379 -35.29 -23.82 5.06
C HIS A 379 -33.91 -24.38 4.67
N ALA A 380 -32.86 -23.56 4.74
CA ALA A 380 -31.48 -24.01 4.50
C ALA A 380 -30.92 -24.89 5.64
N ASN A 381 -31.43 -24.68 6.87
CA ASN A 381 -31.04 -25.37 8.10
C ASN A 381 -29.52 -25.33 8.41
N PRO A 382 -28.79 -24.23 8.20
CA PRO A 382 -27.32 -24.24 8.07
C PRO A 382 -26.55 -24.73 9.29
N ASP A 383 -25.32 -25.22 9.05
CA ASP A 383 -24.35 -25.57 10.09
C ASP A 383 -23.70 -24.31 10.71
N VAL A 384 -23.63 -23.22 9.94
CA VAL A 384 -23.20 -21.89 10.41
C VAL A 384 -23.86 -20.77 9.62
N ILE A 385 -24.10 -19.64 10.29
CA ILE A 385 -24.56 -18.38 9.68
C ILE A 385 -23.50 -17.31 9.94
N ALA A 386 -22.94 -16.74 8.87
CA ALA A 386 -21.99 -15.64 8.91
C ALA A 386 -22.66 -14.34 8.45
N ILE A 387 -22.65 -13.30 9.30
CA ILE A 387 -23.36 -12.04 9.04
C ILE A 387 -22.35 -10.88 8.96
N ASP A 388 -22.39 -10.12 7.86
CA ASP A 388 -21.73 -8.82 7.74
C ASP A 388 -22.55 -7.72 8.42
N ALA A 389 -22.44 -7.69 9.74
CA ALA A 389 -22.91 -6.61 10.59
C ALA A 389 -22.26 -6.75 11.96
N SER A 390 -22.03 -5.65 12.66
CA SER A 390 -21.64 -5.71 14.06
C SER A 390 -22.73 -6.40 14.89
N LEU A 391 -22.36 -7.49 15.58
CA LEU A 391 -23.27 -8.33 16.39
C LEU A 391 -23.18 -8.02 17.89
N GLY A 392 -22.44 -6.99 18.27
CA GLY A 392 -22.34 -6.48 19.63
C GLY A 392 -22.01 -4.98 19.67
N LEU A 393 -21.94 -4.44 20.88
CA LEU A 393 -21.68 -3.02 21.14
C LEU A 393 -20.31 -2.84 21.78
N PRO A 394 -19.68 -1.65 21.65
CA PRO A 394 -18.50 -1.30 22.44
C PRO A 394 -18.76 -1.45 23.94
N LYS A 395 -17.72 -1.85 24.67
CA LYS A 395 -17.76 -2.06 26.12
C LYS A 395 -18.30 -0.81 26.82
N GLY A 396 -19.35 -0.99 27.62
CA GLY A 396 -20.05 0.08 28.33
C GLY A 396 -21.16 0.79 27.53
N ARG A 397 -21.30 0.56 26.21
CA ARG A 397 -22.47 1.02 25.45
C ARG A 397 -23.65 0.09 25.70
N CYS A 398 -24.81 0.66 26.03
CA CYS A 398 -26.07 -0.10 26.17
C CYS A 398 -26.97 0.00 24.92
N CYS A 399 -26.73 0.99 24.05
CA CYS A 399 -27.50 1.21 22.83
C CYS A 399 -26.66 1.91 21.76
N THR A 400 -27.25 2.07 20.57
CA THR A 400 -26.65 2.77 19.43
C THR A 400 -26.87 4.28 19.45
N GLU A 401 -27.74 4.79 20.33
CA GLU A 401 -28.19 6.18 20.33
C GLU A 401 -27.09 7.17 20.72
N GLU A 402 -27.08 8.36 20.09
CA GLU A 402 -26.16 9.46 20.40
C GLU A 402 -26.57 10.24 21.65
N SER A 403 -27.86 10.28 21.98
CA SER A 403 -28.42 11.02 23.12
C SER A 403 -28.29 10.30 24.46
N CYS A 404 -27.81 9.06 24.47
CA CYS A 404 -27.69 8.26 25.68
C CYS A 404 -26.34 8.52 26.39
N ASP A 405 -26.34 8.59 27.72
CA ASP A 405 -25.14 8.77 28.55
C ASP A 405 -24.03 7.75 28.28
N CYS A 406 -24.37 6.56 27.79
CA CYS A 406 -23.39 5.55 27.41
C CYS A 406 -22.48 5.98 26.25
N ARG A 407 -22.81 7.07 25.53
CA ARG A 407 -22.00 7.63 24.44
C ARG A 407 -20.57 7.99 24.84
N LYS A 408 -20.34 8.25 26.13
CA LYS A 408 -19.02 8.51 26.71
C LYS A 408 -18.01 7.36 26.52
N TYR A 409 -18.49 6.13 26.31
CA TYR A 409 -17.63 4.96 26.10
C TYR A 409 -17.13 4.80 24.65
N GLY A 410 -17.52 5.70 23.75
CA GLY A 410 -17.04 5.72 22.37
C GLY A 410 -17.89 4.89 21.39
N ILE A 411 -17.38 4.72 20.17
CA ILE A 411 -18.13 4.21 19.01
C ILE A 411 -17.49 2.99 18.33
N MET A 412 -16.42 2.45 18.90
CA MET A 412 -15.58 1.44 18.27
C MET A 412 -15.34 0.28 19.25
N ARG A 413 -15.40 -0.96 18.77
CA ARG A 413 -15.07 -2.19 19.52
C ARG A 413 -13.61 -2.57 19.30
N GLU A 414 -13.14 -3.51 20.10
CA GLU A 414 -11.76 -3.98 20.08
C GLU A 414 -11.43 -4.70 18.77
N CYS A 415 -12.37 -5.43 18.17
CA CYS A 415 -12.15 -6.08 16.88
C CYS A 415 -11.82 -5.06 15.77
N GLU A 416 -12.49 -3.90 15.72
CA GLU A 416 -12.15 -2.89 14.71
C GLU A 416 -10.82 -2.19 15.03
N ARG A 417 -10.46 -2.03 16.31
CA ARG A 417 -9.14 -1.49 16.70
C ARG A 417 -8.03 -2.44 16.28
N GLU A 418 -8.23 -3.73 16.49
CA GLU A 418 -7.33 -4.79 16.05
C GLU A 418 -7.16 -4.78 14.53
N LEU A 419 -8.26 -4.74 13.77
CA LEU A 419 -8.20 -4.61 12.30
C LEU A 419 -7.37 -3.41 11.85
N LYS A 420 -7.59 -2.22 12.45
CA LYS A 420 -6.79 -1.03 12.12
C LYS A 420 -5.32 -1.19 12.48
N ARG A 421 -5.00 -1.80 13.63
CA ARG A 421 -3.61 -2.11 14.02
C ARG A 421 -2.95 -3.06 13.02
N ARG A 422 -3.73 -3.96 12.41
CA ARG A 422 -3.30 -4.85 11.32
C ARG A 422 -3.37 -4.22 9.93
N GLY A 423 -3.63 -2.92 9.80
CA GLY A 423 -3.65 -2.23 8.50
C GLY A 423 -4.89 -2.47 7.64
N VAL A 424 -5.95 -3.06 8.20
CA VAL A 424 -7.24 -3.23 7.52
C VAL A 424 -8.14 -2.03 7.84
N ASN A 425 -8.60 -1.35 6.79
CA ASN A 425 -9.50 -0.21 6.94
C ASN A 425 -10.92 -0.70 7.30
N VAL A 426 -11.41 -0.19 8.43
CA VAL A 426 -12.76 -0.50 8.93
C VAL A 426 -13.38 0.74 9.57
N TYR A 427 -14.70 0.89 9.40
CA TYR A 427 -15.46 1.97 10.03
C TYR A 427 -15.78 1.62 11.49
N PRO A 428 -15.79 2.58 12.42
CA PRO A 428 -16.28 2.33 13.77
C PRO A 428 -17.73 1.83 13.76
N THR A 429 -18.03 0.82 14.57
CA THR A 429 -19.35 0.18 14.71
C THR A 429 -20.51 1.17 14.79
N LEU A 430 -20.35 2.24 15.57
CA LEU A 430 -21.43 3.19 15.88
C LEU A 430 -21.27 4.55 15.21
N ILE A 431 -20.57 4.63 14.05
CA ILE A 431 -20.72 5.82 13.22
C ILE A 431 -22.19 5.97 12.79
N PRO A 432 -22.71 7.20 12.61
CA PRO A 432 -24.14 7.42 12.36
C PRO A 432 -24.71 6.57 11.21
N SER A 433 -23.96 6.36 10.13
CA SER A 433 -24.40 5.56 8.98
C SER A 433 -24.51 4.05 9.25
N LEU A 434 -23.89 3.53 10.32
CA LEU A 434 -23.87 2.09 10.66
C LEU A 434 -24.71 1.75 11.90
N GLN A 435 -25.26 2.73 12.60
CA GLN A 435 -26.04 2.49 13.83
C GLN A 435 -27.29 1.62 13.58
N GLN A 436 -28.03 1.88 12.49
CA GLN A 436 -29.20 1.06 12.15
C GLN A 436 -28.82 -0.36 11.75
N LEU A 437 -27.74 -0.51 10.98
CA LEU A 437 -27.19 -1.82 10.63
C LEU A 437 -26.78 -2.61 11.87
N THR A 438 -26.06 -1.98 12.81
CA THR A 438 -25.62 -2.60 14.06
C THR A 438 -26.82 -3.04 14.91
N LYS A 439 -27.82 -2.16 15.07
CA LYS A 439 -29.06 -2.48 15.81
C LYS A 439 -29.79 -3.67 15.18
N ARG A 440 -29.88 -3.71 13.85
CA ARG A 440 -30.50 -4.80 13.10
C ARG A 440 -29.70 -6.10 13.25
N GLY A 441 -28.38 -6.05 13.09
CA GLY A 441 -27.47 -7.19 13.24
C GLY A 441 -27.57 -7.86 14.60
N ILE A 442 -27.47 -7.08 15.68
CA ILE A 442 -27.63 -7.58 17.07
C ILE A 442 -28.98 -8.28 17.25
N ARG A 443 -30.07 -7.65 16.79
CA ARG A 443 -31.42 -8.23 16.91
C ARG A 443 -31.55 -9.54 16.14
N LEU A 444 -31.15 -9.56 14.87
CA LEU A 444 -31.26 -10.72 14.00
C LEU A 444 -30.42 -11.89 14.53
N ALA A 445 -29.18 -11.63 14.94
CA ALA A 445 -28.32 -12.65 15.53
C ALA A 445 -28.92 -13.23 16.83
N LYS A 446 -29.54 -12.41 17.68
CA LYS A 446 -30.23 -12.88 18.89
C LYS A 446 -31.39 -13.83 18.55
N ILE A 447 -32.21 -13.48 17.55
CA ILE A 447 -33.33 -14.31 17.09
C ILE A 447 -32.83 -15.65 16.55
N LEU A 448 -31.84 -15.62 15.64
CA LEU A 448 -31.29 -16.82 15.01
C LEU A 448 -30.61 -17.75 16.02
N ARG A 449 -29.88 -17.20 17.01
CA ARG A 449 -29.30 -17.98 18.12
C ARG A 449 -30.38 -18.60 19.00
N ALA A 450 -31.47 -17.89 19.27
CA ALA A 450 -32.60 -18.42 20.04
C ALA A 450 -33.34 -19.56 19.31
N LEU A 451 -33.26 -19.61 17.97
CA LEU A 451 -33.73 -20.73 17.16
C LEU A 451 -32.76 -21.92 17.12
N GLY A 452 -31.61 -21.84 17.80
CA GLY A 452 -30.62 -22.91 17.91
C GLY A 452 -29.51 -22.87 16.86
N PHE A 453 -29.44 -21.84 16.02
CA PHE A 453 -28.39 -21.74 15.00
C PHE A 453 -27.09 -21.16 15.55
N THR A 454 -25.97 -21.65 15.02
CA THR A 454 -24.65 -21.04 15.20
C THR A 454 -24.54 -19.78 14.35
N VAL A 455 -24.33 -18.62 14.98
CA VAL A 455 -24.22 -17.32 14.30
C VAL A 455 -22.90 -16.64 14.65
N ILE A 456 -22.11 -16.36 13.62
CA ILE A 456 -20.83 -15.66 13.71
C ILE A 456 -20.89 -14.29 13.01
N GLU A 457 -20.09 -13.36 13.51
CA GLU A 457 -19.84 -12.09 12.82
C GLU A 457 -18.72 -12.29 11.80
N SER A 458 -18.92 -11.79 10.58
CA SER A 458 -17.91 -11.79 9.51
C SER A 458 -17.74 -10.38 8.93
N TYR A 459 -16.60 -10.14 8.28
CA TYR A 459 -16.36 -8.91 7.54
C TYR A 459 -15.79 -9.27 6.16
N PRO A 460 -16.61 -9.25 5.09
CA PRO A 460 -16.23 -9.80 3.78
C PRO A 460 -15.04 -9.05 3.18
N GLY A 461 -14.91 -7.76 3.51
CA GLY A 461 -13.74 -6.97 3.15
C GLY A 461 -12.42 -7.50 3.71
N ALA A 462 -12.37 -7.84 4.99
CA ALA A 462 -11.16 -8.43 5.58
C ALA A 462 -10.92 -9.85 5.04
N THR A 463 -11.98 -10.63 4.82
CA THR A 463 -11.89 -11.95 4.17
C THR A 463 -11.28 -11.82 2.76
N GLN A 464 -11.70 -10.84 1.97
CA GLN A 464 -11.15 -10.57 0.64
C GLN A 464 -9.66 -10.24 0.73
N ASP A 465 -9.24 -9.36 1.65
CA ASP A 465 -7.82 -9.02 1.82
C ASP A 465 -6.99 -10.25 2.23
N ILE A 466 -7.44 -11.01 3.23
CA ILE A 466 -6.74 -12.19 3.77
C ILE A 466 -6.57 -13.27 2.71
N LEU A 467 -7.58 -13.47 1.86
CA LEU A 467 -7.56 -14.47 0.79
C LEU A 467 -6.94 -13.92 -0.51
N VAL A 468 -6.42 -12.69 -0.49
CA VAL A 468 -5.78 -12.03 -1.64
C VAL A 468 -6.74 -11.88 -2.83
N PHE A 469 -8.02 -11.64 -2.54
CA PHE A 469 -9.03 -11.34 -3.55
C PHE A 469 -9.17 -9.84 -3.76
N PRO A 470 -9.44 -9.38 -4.99
CA PRO A 470 -9.72 -7.97 -5.21
C PRO A 470 -11.02 -7.59 -4.48
N ARG A 471 -11.02 -6.43 -3.81
CA ARG A 471 -12.23 -5.89 -3.19
C ARG A 471 -13.34 -5.70 -4.23
N LYS A 472 -14.61 -5.88 -3.85
CA LYS A 472 -15.76 -5.74 -4.77
C LYS A 472 -15.81 -4.41 -5.54
N ARG A 473 -15.35 -3.31 -4.93
CA ARG A 473 -15.30 -1.97 -5.54
C ARG A 473 -14.12 -1.75 -6.49
N VAL A 474 -13.15 -2.67 -6.52
CA VAL A 474 -11.97 -2.60 -7.39
C VAL A 474 -12.27 -3.34 -8.69
N HIS A 475 -12.66 -4.61 -8.60
CA HIS A 475 -12.95 -5.40 -9.81
C HIS A 475 -13.88 -6.59 -9.52
N LEU A 476 -15.19 -6.35 -9.55
CA LEU A 476 -16.21 -7.35 -9.22
C LEU A 476 -16.07 -8.66 -10.00
N THR A 477 -15.82 -8.58 -11.32
CA THR A 477 -15.67 -9.77 -12.16
C THR A 477 -14.51 -10.66 -11.73
N GLU A 478 -13.40 -10.06 -11.28
CA GLU A 478 -12.21 -10.82 -10.87
C GLU A 478 -12.40 -11.43 -9.50
N LEU A 479 -13.11 -10.73 -8.60
CA LEU A 479 -13.54 -11.29 -7.33
C LEU A 479 -14.44 -12.52 -7.54
N SER A 480 -15.40 -12.45 -8.48
CA SER A 480 -16.21 -13.61 -8.84
C SER A 480 -15.38 -14.77 -9.39
N ILE A 481 -14.39 -14.49 -10.26
CA ILE A 481 -13.50 -15.52 -10.80
C ILE A 481 -12.65 -16.16 -9.69
N ASP A 482 -12.12 -15.38 -8.75
CA ASP A 482 -11.35 -15.90 -7.61
C ASP A 482 -12.21 -16.82 -6.73
N LEU A 483 -13.44 -16.43 -6.44
CA LEU A 483 -14.40 -17.27 -5.69
C LEU A 483 -14.73 -18.57 -6.44
N ILE A 484 -14.90 -18.52 -7.77
CA ILE A 484 -15.10 -19.73 -8.60
C ILE A 484 -13.83 -20.60 -8.60
N THR A 485 -12.65 -19.99 -8.60
CA THR A 485 -11.36 -20.71 -8.60
C THR A 485 -11.13 -21.48 -7.29
N LEU A 486 -11.80 -21.10 -6.20
CA LEU A 486 -11.86 -21.93 -4.98
C LEU A 486 -12.61 -23.26 -5.19
N GLY A 487 -13.31 -23.43 -6.32
CA GLY A 487 -14.17 -24.57 -6.63
C GLY A 487 -15.65 -24.32 -6.36
N ILE A 488 -16.08 -23.06 -6.23
CA ILE A 488 -17.49 -22.70 -5.98
C ILE A 488 -18.25 -22.61 -7.30
N THR A 489 -19.45 -23.19 -7.33
CA THR A 489 -20.41 -23.07 -8.42
C THR A 489 -21.56 -22.13 -8.02
N PRO A 490 -21.57 -20.86 -8.48
CA PRO A 490 -22.64 -19.92 -8.15
C PRO A 490 -23.89 -20.15 -8.99
N HIS A 491 -25.05 -20.08 -8.33
CA HIS A 491 -26.40 -20.16 -8.88
C HIS A 491 -27.15 -18.88 -8.51
N THR A 492 -27.53 -18.09 -9.50
CA THR A 492 -28.37 -16.90 -9.32
C THR A 492 -29.43 -16.86 -10.42
N ILE A 493 -30.62 -16.36 -10.09
CA ILE A 493 -31.68 -16.10 -11.07
C ILE A 493 -31.39 -14.84 -11.91
N ARG A 494 -30.40 -14.04 -11.49
CA ARG A 494 -30.03 -12.78 -12.16
C ARG A 494 -29.01 -13.05 -13.27
N LYS A 495 -29.02 -12.19 -14.30
CA LYS A 495 -28.01 -12.25 -15.37
C LYS A 495 -26.60 -11.90 -14.88
N THR A 496 -26.50 -11.09 -13.82
CA THR A 496 -25.25 -10.58 -13.26
C THR A 496 -25.33 -10.61 -11.75
N VAL A 497 -24.28 -11.11 -11.10
CA VAL A 497 -24.16 -11.09 -9.64
C VAL A 497 -23.91 -9.67 -9.15
N THR A 498 -24.63 -9.26 -8.11
CA THR A 498 -24.53 -7.95 -7.48
C THR A 498 -23.41 -7.89 -6.42
N HIS A 499 -23.07 -6.67 -5.99
CA HIS A 499 -22.10 -6.44 -4.92
C HIS A 499 -22.51 -7.07 -3.59
N ASP A 500 -23.81 -7.14 -3.31
CA ASP A 500 -24.31 -7.64 -2.04
C ASP A 500 -24.40 -9.18 -2.06
N GLU A 501 -24.74 -9.78 -3.21
CA GLU A 501 -24.68 -11.23 -3.42
C GLU A 501 -23.23 -11.76 -3.30
N ILE A 502 -22.24 -11.06 -3.86
CA ILE A 502 -20.82 -11.47 -3.77
C ILE A 502 -20.27 -11.36 -2.34
N ASP A 503 -20.64 -10.33 -1.59
CA ASP A 503 -20.21 -10.22 -0.19
C ASP A 503 -20.92 -11.26 0.68
N ALA A 504 -22.20 -11.57 0.41
CA ALA A 504 -22.88 -12.68 1.05
C ALA A 504 -22.19 -14.03 0.76
N LEU A 505 -21.73 -14.27 -0.48
CA LEU A 505 -20.92 -15.44 -0.81
C LEU A 505 -19.59 -15.44 -0.04
N THR A 506 -18.92 -14.30 0.04
CA THR A 506 -17.66 -14.16 0.81
C THR A 506 -17.88 -14.47 2.30
N ASN A 507 -19.01 -14.06 2.87
CA ASN A 507 -19.40 -14.39 4.24
C ASN A 507 -19.65 -15.90 4.40
N ALA A 508 -20.31 -16.55 3.43
CA ALA A 508 -20.53 -18.00 3.46
C ALA A 508 -19.19 -18.77 3.40
N VAL A 509 -18.22 -18.30 2.61
CA VAL A 509 -16.84 -18.84 2.61
C VAL A 509 -16.18 -18.66 3.98
N THR A 510 -16.33 -17.51 4.63
CA THR A 510 -15.84 -17.29 6.01
C THR A 510 -16.44 -18.31 6.98
N GLY A 511 -17.72 -18.65 6.81
CA GLY A 511 -18.38 -19.73 7.55
C GLY A 511 -17.74 -21.11 7.32
N LEU A 512 -17.30 -21.44 6.10
CA LEU A 512 -16.57 -22.69 5.86
C LEU A 512 -15.22 -22.72 6.58
N PHE A 513 -14.47 -21.62 6.59
CA PHE A 513 -13.23 -21.52 7.38
C PHE A 513 -13.47 -21.72 8.88
N TYR A 514 -14.56 -21.13 9.40
CA TYR A 514 -14.99 -21.32 10.78
C TYR A 514 -15.25 -22.80 11.08
N LEU A 515 -16.06 -23.47 10.25
CA LEU A 515 -16.37 -24.90 10.41
C LEU A 515 -15.13 -25.79 10.29
N ALA A 516 -14.17 -25.42 9.45
CA ALA A 516 -12.92 -26.16 9.25
C ALA A 516 -11.91 -25.97 10.41
N GLY A 517 -12.20 -25.08 11.36
CA GLY A 517 -11.28 -24.68 12.42
C GLY A 517 -10.09 -23.86 11.92
N LEU A 518 -10.19 -23.27 10.74
CA LEU A 518 -9.17 -22.44 10.09
C LEU A 518 -9.53 -20.97 10.18
N TYR A 519 -9.70 -20.47 11.41
CA TYR A 519 -10.10 -19.10 11.66
C TYR A 519 -9.35 -18.48 12.84
N GLU A 520 -9.38 -17.17 12.89
CA GLU A 520 -9.00 -16.37 14.04
C GLU A 520 -10.22 -15.57 14.51
N ALA A 521 -10.51 -15.60 15.81
CA ALA A 521 -11.51 -14.75 16.42
C ALA A 521 -10.80 -13.55 17.07
N ILE A 522 -11.17 -12.34 16.68
CA ILE A 522 -10.56 -11.10 17.18
C ILE A 522 -11.58 -10.22 17.91
N GLY A 523 -11.11 -9.47 18.92
CA GLY A 523 -11.93 -8.56 19.72
C GLY A 523 -12.11 -9.01 21.18
N ASP A 524 -12.99 -8.32 21.90
CA ASP A 524 -13.41 -8.67 23.27
C ASP A 524 -14.67 -9.55 23.18
N PRO A 525 -14.70 -10.74 23.81
CA PRO A 525 -15.90 -11.58 23.87
C PRO A 525 -17.16 -10.87 24.37
N GLU A 526 -17.04 -9.88 25.26
CA GLU A 526 -18.17 -9.07 25.76
C GLU A 526 -18.76 -8.15 24.67
N GLU A 527 -17.93 -7.71 23.71
CA GLU A 527 -18.32 -6.84 22.59
C GLU A 527 -18.76 -7.63 21.34
N GLY A 528 -18.63 -8.96 21.39
CA GLY A 528 -18.76 -9.85 20.25
C GLY A 528 -17.44 -10.01 19.49
N LEU A 529 -17.11 -11.25 19.13
CA LEU A 529 -15.92 -11.59 18.36
C LEU A 529 -16.20 -11.52 16.86
N LEU A 530 -15.25 -10.96 16.12
CA LEU A 530 -15.23 -10.99 14.65
C LEU A 530 -14.41 -12.20 14.19
N ILE A 531 -14.97 -13.01 13.29
CA ILE A 531 -14.31 -14.18 12.73
C ILE A 531 -13.63 -13.81 11.41
N LEU A 532 -12.34 -14.11 11.33
CA LEU A 532 -11.51 -13.92 10.14
C LEU A 532 -10.96 -15.28 9.66
N PRO A 533 -10.85 -15.53 8.35
CA PRO A 533 -10.18 -16.71 7.83
C PRO A 533 -8.72 -16.76 8.30
N ARG A 534 -8.19 -17.96 8.54
CA ARG A 534 -6.77 -18.21 8.74
C ARG A 534 -6.31 -19.28 7.75
N PRO A 535 -5.93 -18.89 6.53
CA PRO A 535 -5.40 -19.83 5.56
C PRO A 535 -4.10 -20.46 6.05
N GLU A 536 -3.86 -21.71 5.66
CA GLU A 536 -2.66 -22.48 6.03
C GLU A 536 -1.41 -22.10 5.24
#